data_AF-A0AAN1BCN1-F1
#
_entry.id   AF-A0AAN1BCN1-F1
#
_cell.length_a   1.000
_cell.length_b   1.000
_cell.length_c   1.000
_cell.angle_alpha   90.00
_cell.angle_beta   90.00
_cell.angle_gamma   90.00
#
_symmetry.space_group_name_H-M   'P 1'
#
loop_
_entity.id
_entity.type
_entity.pdbx_description
1 polymer ?
#
loop_
_entity_poly.entity_id
_entity_poly.type
_entity_poly.pdbx_seq_one_letter_code
_entity_poly.pdbx_strand_id
1 'polypeptide(L)'
;MTKLTFQEAVKLELETIKTVQGRVNQNTVEATMARFVLKEDLCELKNEWPTTYDLDEDTRDRLIAHARQDAALAYYSSNNTKKEVRRLRFLVWALGVTNLGFLIFLSMR
;
A
#
# COMPACT_ATOMS: atom_id res chain seq x y z
N MET A 1 -25.10 7.18 17.24
CA MET A 1 -23.76 7.66 16.84
C MET A 1 -23.73 7.75 15.33
N THR A 2 -23.47 8.92 14.77
CA THR A 2 -23.34 9.13 13.32
C THR A 2 -22.11 8.37 12.82
N LYS A 3 -22.28 7.47 11.84
CA LYS A 3 -21.14 6.75 11.24
C LYS A 3 -20.26 7.77 10.50
N LEU A 4 -18.94 7.66 10.66
CA LEU A 4 -17.97 8.46 9.93
C LEU A 4 -17.87 7.98 8.48
N THR A 5 -17.51 8.87 7.57
CA THR A 5 -17.10 8.50 6.21
C THR A 5 -15.70 7.85 6.22
N PHE A 6 -15.36 7.11 5.17
CA PHE A 6 -14.04 6.47 5.04
C PHE A 6 -12.88 7.46 5.23
N GLN A 7 -12.94 8.60 4.56
CA GLN A 7 -11.88 9.62 4.63
C GLN A 7 -11.73 10.19 6.04
N GLU A 8 -12.84 10.46 6.72
CA GLU A 8 -12.84 10.97 8.09
C GLU A 8 -12.27 9.94 9.06
N ALA A 9 -12.65 8.67 8.93
CA ALA A 9 -12.21 7.60 9.82
C ALA A 9 -10.71 7.31 9.67
N VAL A 10 -10.20 7.24 8.44
CA VAL A 10 -8.76 7.09 8.16
C VAL A 10 -7.98 8.25 8.73
N LYS A 11 -8.41 9.49 8.45
CA LYS A 11 -7.70 10.70 8.89
C LYS A 11 -7.63 10.76 10.42
N LEU A 12 -8.75 10.51 11.09
CA LEU A 12 -8.83 10.51 12.55
C LEU A 12 -7.85 9.50 13.16
N GLU A 13 -7.77 8.30 12.61
CA GLU A 13 -6.89 7.27 13.16
C GLU A 13 -5.41 7.56 12.88
N LEU A 14 -5.07 8.06 11.69
CA LEU A 14 -3.69 8.47 11.40
C LEU A 14 -3.24 9.65 12.26
N GLU A 15 -4.12 10.61 12.54
CA GLU A 15 -3.84 11.70 13.47
C GLU A 15 -3.64 11.18 14.90
N THR A 16 -4.46 10.22 15.34
CA THR A 16 -4.32 9.58 16.65
C THR A 16 -3.00 8.81 16.78
N ILE A 17 -2.61 8.06 15.74
CA ILE A 17 -1.32 7.37 15.72
C ILE A 17 -0.17 8.39 15.76
N LYS A 18 -0.29 9.50 15.03
CA LYS A 18 0.70 10.56 15.01
C LYS A 18 0.85 11.23 16.38
N THR A 19 -0.23 11.46 17.12
CA THR A 19 -0.17 12.07 18.46
C THR A 19 0.45 11.12 19.49
N VAL A 20 0.21 9.81 19.38
CA VAL A 20 0.73 8.80 20.32
C VAL A 20 2.18 8.42 20.03
N GLN A 21 2.53 8.17 18.75
CA GLN A 21 3.85 7.66 18.34
C GLN A 21 4.78 8.76 17.77
N GLY A 22 4.29 9.98 17.60
CA GLY A 22 5.03 11.14 17.09
C GLY A 22 5.30 11.13 15.58
N ARG A 23 5.43 9.95 14.95
CA ARG A 23 5.64 9.81 13.50
C ARG A 23 4.79 8.68 12.94
N VAL A 24 4.30 8.89 11.71
CA VAL A 24 3.55 7.87 10.95
C VAL A 24 4.47 7.36 9.85
N ASN A 25 4.73 6.05 9.85
CA ASN A 25 5.46 5.39 8.77
C ASN A 25 4.50 5.08 7.61
N GLN A 26 5.02 5.02 6.39
CA GLN A 26 4.28 4.66 5.19
C GLN A 26 3.57 3.30 5.35
N ASN A 27 4.24 2.30 5.96
CA ASN A 27 3.63 1.00 6.24
C ASN A 27 2.39 1.12 7.12
N THR A 28 2.39 2.06 8.07
CA THR A 28 1.25 2.30 8.97
C THR A 28 0.12 2.98 8.22
N VAL A 29 0.42 3.90 7.28
CA VAL A 29 -0.59 4.49 6.40
C VAL A 29 -1.26 3.43 5.55
N GLU A 30 -0.46 2.58 4.88
CA GLU A 30 -0.96 1.51 4.02
C GLU A 30 -1.81 0.50 4.80
N ALA A 31 -1.37 0.11 6.00
CA ALA A 31 -2.12 -0.81 6.86
C ALA A 31 -3.45 -0.21 7.35
N THR A 32 -3.44 1.06 7.77
CA THR A 32 -4.66 1.76 8.21
C THR A 32 -5.66 1.89 7.06
N MET A 33 -5.18 2.29 5.87
CA MET A 33 -6.02 2.36 4.67
C MET A 33 -6.64 1.01 4.34
N ALA A 34 -5.85 -0.06 4.25
CA ALA A 34 -6.34 -1.40 3.91
C ALA A 34 -7.40 -1.89 4.92
N ARG A 35 -7.21 -1.62 6.21
CA ARG A 35 -8.18 -1.99 7.24
C ARG A 35 -9.50 -1.22 7.09
N PHE A 36 -9.46 0.07 6.79
CA PHE A 36 -10.69 0.86 6.64
C PHE A 36 -11.42 0.56 5.34
N VAL A 37 -10.72 0.16 4.28
CA VAL A 37 -11.38 -0.31 3.04
C VAL A 37 -12.25 -1.51 3.36
N LEU A 38 -11.72 -2.49 4.12
CA LEU A 38 -12.52 -3.63 4.56
C LEU A 38 -13.72 -3.22 5.43
N LYS A 39 -13.55 -2.24 6.32
CA LYS A 39 -14.66 -1.73 7.16
C LYS A 39 -15.74 -1.03 6.35
N GLU A 40 -15.36 -0.35 5.28
CA GLU A 40 -16.29 0.27 4.34
C GLU A 40 -17.08 -0.78 3.57
N ASP A 41 -16.41 -1.83 3.07
CA ASP A 41 -17.03 -2.96 2.38
C ASP A 41 -18.01 -3.72 3.29
N LEU A 42 -17.67 -3.88 4.57
CA LEU A 42 -18.54 -4.47 5.60
C LEU A 42 -19.67 -3.54 6.08
N CYS A 43 -19.82 -2.36 5.46
CA CYS A 43 -20.83 -1.37 5.81
C CYS A 43 -20.74 -0.87 7.28
N GLU A 44 -19.57 -0.98 7.92
CA GLU A 44 -19.32 -0.44 9.27
C GLU A 44 -19.21 1.09 9.25
N LEU A 45 -18.71 1.64 8.13
CA LEU A 45 -18.63 3.08 7.88
C LEU A 45 -19.89 3.61 7.18
N LYS A 46 -20.03 4.93 7.12
CA LYS A 46 -21.08 5.57 6.34
C LYS A 46 -20.77 5.35 4.85
N ASN A 47 -21.46 4.38 4.25
CA ASN A 47 -21.42 4.10 2.83
C ASN A 47 -22.78 4.46 2.24
N GLU A 48 -22.79 5.38 1.27
CA GLU A 48 -24.02 5.87 0.65
C GLU A 48 -24.61 4.84 -0.32
N TRP A 49 -23.81 3.89 -0.83
CA TRP A 49 -24.19 2.91 -1.84
C TRP A 49 -23.58 1.54 -1.51
N PRO A 50 -24.14 0.81 -0.53
CA PRO A 50 -23.64 -0.52 -0.19
C PRO A 50 -23.82 -1.46 -1.38
N THR A 51 -22.71 -2.02 -1.87
CA THR A 51 -22.77 -2.96 -2.99
C THR A 51 -23.26 -4.31 -2.46
N THR A 52 -24.50 -4.65 -2.79
CA THR A 52 -25.11 -5.93 -2.39
C THR A 52 -25.01 -6.88 -3.57
N TYR A 53 -24.31 -7.99 -3.39
CA TYR A 53 -24.21 -9.04 -4.39
C TYR A 53 -25.21 -10.14 -4.05
N ASP A 54 -26.12 -10.43 -4.96
CA ASP A 54 -27.01 -11.59 -4.85
C ASP A 54 -26.30 -12.80 -5.46
N LEU A 55 -25.51 -13.49 -4.64
CA LEU A 55 -24.70 -14.63 -5.04
C LEU A 55 -25.17 -15.88 -4.31
N ASP A 56 -25.28 -16.98 -5.04
CA ASP A 56 -25.37 -18.30 -4.43
C ASP A 56 -24.05 -18.68 -3.74
N GLU A 57 -24.13 -19.65 -2.84
CA GLU A 57 -23.01 -20.08 -2.00
C GLU A 57 -21.81 -20.59 -2.81
N ASP A 58 -22.05 -21.37 -3.87
CA ASP A 58 -20.97 -21.91 -4.71
C ASP A 58 -20.26 -20.80 -5.50
N THR A 59 -21.01 -19.84 -6.04
CA THR A 59 -20.44 -18.68 -6.74
C THR A 59 -19.64 -17.79 -5.80
N ARG A 60 -20.17 -17.51 -4.60
CA ARG A 60 -19.48 -16.74 -3.57
C ARG A 60 -18.14 -17.39 -3.19
N ASP A 61 -18.14 -18.68 -2.93
CA ASP A 61 -16.94 -19.39 -2.48
C ASP A 61 -15.87 -19.44 -3.57
N ARG A 62 -16.28 -19.59 -4.84
CA ARG A 62 -15.38 -19.50 -6.00
C ARG A 62 -14.76 -18.11 -6.15
N LEU A 63 -15.56 -17.04 -5.98
CA LEU A 63 -15.06 -15.66 -6.05
C LEU A 63 -14.06 -15.37 -4.91
N ILE A 64 -14.33 -15.85 -3.70
CA ILE A 64 -13.39 -15.73 -2.57
C ILE A 64 -12.08 -16.46 -2.87
N ALA A 65 -12.14 -17.65 -3.45
CA ALA A 65 -10.94 -18.40 -3.83
C ALA A 65 -10.09 -17.65 -4.87
N HIS A 66 -10.72 -17.09 -5.91
CA HIS A 66 -10.03 -16.27 -6.91
C HIS A 66 -9.46 -14.99 -6.31
N ALA A 67 -10.22 -14.27 -5.48
CA ALA A 67 -9.74 -13.06 -4.82
C ALA A 67 -8.51 -13.33 -3.95
N ARG A 68 -8.46 -14.47 -3.25
CA ARG A 68 -7.28 -14.90 -2.49
C ARG A 68 -6.08 -15.20 -3.38
N GLN A 69 -6.31 -15.88 -4.50
CA GLN A 69 -5.26 -16.16 -5.48
C GLN A 69 -4.69 -14.87 -6.08
N ASP A 70 -5.56 -13.95 -6.50
CA ASP A 70 -5.17 -12.68 -7.09
C ASP A 70 -4.43 -11.79 -6.08
N ALA A 71 -4.90 -11.73 -4.83
CA ALA A 71 -4.22 -11.02 -3.76
C ALA A 71 -2.81 -11.60 -3.50
N ALA A 72 -2.67 -12.93 -3.49
CA ALA A 72 -1.37 -13.58 -3.35
C ALA A 72 -0.43 -13.25 -4.52
N LEU A 73 -0.92 -13.35 -5.76
CA LEU A 73 -0.14 -13.02 -6.96
C LEU A 73 0.28 -11.55 -6.98
N ALA A 74 -0.61 -10.63 -6.62
CA ALA A 74 -0.31 -9.21 -6.52
C ALA A 74 0.78 -8.93 -5.46
N TYR A 75 0.71 -9.58 -4.31
CA TYR A 75 1.73 -9.48 -3.27
C TYR A 75 3.10 -9.97 -3.76
N TYR A 76 3.15 -11.17 -4.35
CA TYR A 76 4.41 -11.73 -4.87
C TYR A 76 5.02 -10.86 -5.96
N SER A 77 4.19 -10.40 -6.91
CA SER A 77 4.62 -9.51 -7.99
C SER A 77 5.16 -8.18 -7.45
N SER A 78 4.44 -7.53 -6.53
CA SER A 78 4.88 -6.28 -5.91
C SER A 78 6.21 -6.45 -5.15
N ASN A 79 6.37 -7.55 -4.41
CA ASN A 79 7.60 -7.85 -3.70
C ASN A 79 8.78 -8.08 -4.65
N ASN A 80 8.56 -8.79 -5.77
CA ASN A 80 9.60 -8.99 -6.77
C ASN A 80 10.02 -7.65 -7.40
N THR A 81 9.05 -6.84 -7.82
CA THR A 81 9.29 -5.49 -8.36
C THR A 81 10.07 -4.60 -7.38
N LYS A 82 9.74 -4.62 -6.08
CA LYS A 82 10.49 -3.87 -5.05
C LYS A 82 11.96 -4.30 -5.00
N LYS A 83 12.27 -5.59 -5.13
CA LYS A 83 13.66 -6.10 -5.15
C LYS A 83 14.41 -5.62 -6.40
N GLU A 84 13.77 -5.67 -7.57
CA GLU A 84 14.37 -5.21 -8.83
C GLU A 84 14.65 -3.72 -8.82
N VAL A 85 13.69 -2.90 -8.36
CA VAL A 85 13.87 -1.45 -8.21
C VAL A 85 15.02 -1.13 -7.25
N ARG A 86 15.15 -1.87 -6.14
CA ARG A 86 16.29 -1.69 -5.20
C ARG A 86 17.62 -1.99 -5.87
N ARG A 87 17.69 -3.06 -6.68
CA ARG A 87 18.90 -3.43 -7.44
C ARG A 87 19.25 -2.38 -8.47
N LEU A 88 18.27 -1.89 -9.24
CA LEU A 88 18.45 -0.82 -10.22
C LEU A 88 18.94 0.47 -9.57
N ARG A 89 18.33 0.87 -8.44
CA ARG A 89 18.74 2.07 -7.70
C ARG A 89 20.19 1.99 -7.25
N PHE A 90 20.64 0.83 -6.79
CA PHE A 90 22.04 0.60 -6.43
C PHE A 90 22.96 0.73 -7.64
N LEU A 91 22.62 0.12 -8.78
CA LEU A 91 23.42 0.20 -10.01
C LEU A 91 23.53 1.65 -10.52
N VAL A 92 22.43 2.40 -10.53
CA VAL A 92 22.41 3.81 -10.92
C VAL A 92 23.34 4.64 -10.02
N TRP A 93 23.27 4.44 -8.71
CA TRP A 93 24.16 5.11 -7.77
C TRP A 93 25.63 4.75 -7.98
N ALA A 94 25.93 3.46 -8.14
CA ALA A 94 27.29 2.99 -8.37
C ALA A 94 27.89 3.63 -9.64
N LEU A 95 27.18 3.56 -10.76
CA LEU A 95 27.59 4.16 -12.03
C LEU A 95 27.71 5.69 -11.93
N GLY A 96 26.80 6.35 -11.21
CA GLY A 96 26.86 7.79 -10.95
C GLY A 96 28.12 8.19 -10.20
N VAL A 97 28.48 7.47 -9.13
CA VAL A 97 29.70 7.71 -8.36
C VAL A 97 30.96 7.44 -9.20
N THR A 98 30.98 6.37 -9.99
CA THR A 98 32.11 6.07 -10.88
C THR A 98 32.33 7.17 -11.92
N ASN A 99 31.27 7.63 -12.57
CA ASN A 99 31.35 8.73 -13.54
C ASN A 99 31.80 10.05 -12.87
N LEU A 100 31.28 10.36 -11.68
CA LEU A 100 31.68 11.54 -10.93
C LEU A 100 33.17 11.49 -10.57
N GLY A 101 33.65 10.35 -10.07
CA GLY A 101 35.07 10.15 -9.75
C GLY A 101 35.97 10.29 -10.97
N PHE A 102 35.52 9.78 -12.13
CA PHE A 102 36.25 9.92 -13.40
C PHE A 102 36.35 11.39 -13.85
N LEU A 103 35.25 12.15 -13.74
CA LEU A 103 35.25 13.58 -14.06
C LEU A 103 36.18 14.38 -13.13
N ILE A 104 36.18 14.07 -11.83
CA ILE A 104 37.09 14.71 -10.87
C ILE A 104 38.55 14.40 -11.24
N PHE A 105 38.87 13.15 -11.52
CA PHE A 105 40.21 12.74 -11.93
C PHE A 105 40.69 13.48 -13.19
N LEU A 106 39.81 13.62 -14.20
CA LEU A 106 40.13 14.38 -15.42
C LEU A 106 40.34 15.88 -15.13
N SER A 107 39.59 16.46 -14.20
CA SER A 107 39.71 17.88 -13.85
C SER A 107 40.97 18.23 -13.05
N MET A 108 41.57 17.25 -12.38
CA MET A 108 42.81 17.41 -11.59
C MET A 108 44.09 17.16 -12.40
N ARG A 109 43.96 16.78 -13.66
CA ARG A 109 45.07 16.53 -14.59
C ARG A 109 45.24 17.70 -15.55
#